data_AF-A0A1X3HF35-F1
#
_entry.id   AF-A0A1X3HF35-F1
#
_cell.length_a   1.000
_cell.length_b   1.000
_cell.length_c   1.000
_cell.angle_alpha   90.00
_cell.angle_beta   90.00
_cell.angle_gamma   90.00
#
_symmetry.space_group_name_H-M   'P 1'
#
loop_
_entity.id
_entity.type
_entity.pdbx_description
1 polymer ?
#
loop_
_entity_poly.entity_id
_entity_poly.type
_entity_poly.pdbx_seq_one_letter_code
_entity_poly.pdbx_strand_id
1 'polypeptide(L)'
;WAQGVLRNAGFKFEDFIIAPGPSDNSKPVFLLNADAFIFWQRKEPDLQAGQTLMAQLVMDPAIQTMYSQITGSIPVRTDVDLSGEGWSDGQRRTAAALKDAIASNQAVLSLAHNMAQENGMTAAMIDVITEYVKNKTIKPEQAAIRLAEAVESSR
;
A
#
# COMPACT_ATOMS: atom_id res chain seq x y z
N TRP A 1 6.20 -3.76 3.68
CA TRP A 1 7.09 -2.64 4.02
C TRP A 1 7.60 -2.67 5.46
N ALA A 2 6.75 -2.52 6.48
CA ALA A 2 7.21 -2.49 7.89
C ALA A 2 8.01 -3.75 8.30
N GLN A 3 7.60 -4.92 7.82
CA GLN A 3 8.36 -6.17 7.97
C GLN A 3 9.81 -6.01 7.47
N GLY A 4 10.02 -5.52 6.24
CA GLY A 4 11.37 -5.32 5.68
C GLY A 4 12.21 -4.35 6.50
N VAL A 5 11.60 -3.26 7.01
CA VAL A 5 12.28 -2.30 7.89
C VAL A 5 12.75 -2.95 9.19
N LEU A 6 11.87 -3.73 9.84
CA LEU A 6 12.21 -4.45 11.07
C LEU A 6 13.33 -5.49 10.81
N ARG A 7 13.25 -6.23 9.71
CA ARG A 7 14.28 -7.19 9.30
C ARG A 7 15.63 -6.50 9.06
N ASN A 8 15.63 -5.36 8.39
CA ASN A 8 16.84 -4.57 8.16
C ASN A 8 17.43 -3.99 9.45
N ALA A 9 16.60 -3.72 10.46
CA ALA A 9 17.02 -3.30 11.79
C ALA A 9 17.48 -4.47 12.69
N GLY A 10 17.51 -5.71 12.19
CA GLY A 10 18.02 -6.89 12.89
C GLY A 10 16.96 -7.69 13.67
N PHE A 11 15.69 -7.29 13.63
CA PHE A 11 14.61 -8.05 14.27
C PHE A 11 14.32 -9.36 13.51
N LYS A 12 13.97 -10.39 14.25
CA LYS A 12 13.53 -11.70 13.75
C LYS A 12 12.02 -11.78 13.64
N PHE A 13 11.52 -12.76 12.88
CA PHE A 13 10.07 -12.92 12.72
C PHE A 13 9.37 -13.29 14.04
N GLU A 14 10.07 -13.95 14.98
CA GLU A 14 9.54 -14.19 16.32
C GLU A 14 9.45 -12.92 17.20
N ASP A 15 10.11 -11.82 16.83
CA ASP A 15 10.11 -10.57 17.61
C ASP A 15 8.88 -9.69 17.33
N PHE A 16 8.09 -10.00 16.30
CA PHE A 16 6.91 -9.21 15.93
C PHE A 16 5.82 -10.05 15.29
N ILE A 17 4.57 -9.56 15.40
CA ILE A 17 3.43 -10.15 14.72
C ILE A 17 2.96 -9.27 13.58
N ILE A 18 2.53 -9.91 12.49
CA ILE A 18 1.79 -9.26 11.41
C ILE A 18 0.35 -9.72 11.51
N ALA A 19 -0.57 -8.78 11.71
CA ALA A 19 -1.99 -9.05 11.84
C ALA A 19 -2.78 -7.93 11.16
N PRO A 20 -4.00 -8.21 10.68
CA PRO A 20 -4.89 -7.16 10.21
C PRO A 20 -5.20 -6.18 11.35
N GLY A 21 -5.40 -4.91 11.00
CA GLY A 21 -5.94 -3.95 11.95
C GLY A 21 -7.33 -4.38 12.42
N PRO A 22 -7.70 -4.15 13.70
CA PRO A 22 -9.06 -4.42 14.16
C PRO A 22 -10.10 -3.71 13.28
N SER A 23 -11.17 -4.42 12.93
CA SER A 23 -12.28 -3.90 12.13
C SER A 23 -13.60 -4.41 12.69
N ASP A 24 -14.63 -3.58 12.61
CA ASP A 24 -16.04 -3.92 12.90
C ASP A 24 -16.75 -4.50 11.67
N ASN A 25 -16.04 -4.67 10.55
CA ASN A 25 -16.58 -5.27 9.35
C ASN A 25 -16.69 -6.79 9.52
N SER A 26 -17.83 -7.34 9.12
CA SER A 26 -18.08 -8.80 9.12
C SER A 26 -17.26 -9.55 8.07
N LYS A 27 -16.63 -8.85 7.12
CA LYS A 27 -15.81 -9.43 6.03
C LYS A 27 -14.36 -8.95 6.12
N PRO A 28 -13.38 -9.76 5.68
CA PRO A 28 -11.99 -9.33 5.57
C PRO A 28 -11.86 -8.11 4.66
N VAL A 29 -11.30 -7.02 5.19
CA VAL A 29 -10.98 -5.81 4.42
C VAL A 29 -9.49 -5.79 4.12
N PHE A 30 -9.15 -5.44 2.88
CA PHE A 30 -7.76 -5.20 2.48
C PHE A 30 -7.61 -3.75 2.05
N LEU A 31 -6.88 -2.95 2.84
CA LEU A 31 -6.52 -1.58 2.48
C LEU A 31 -5.29 -1.61 1.57
N LEU A 32 -5.53 -1.58 0.27
CA LEU A 32 -4.51 -1.73 -0.76
C LEU A 32 -3.70 -0.44 -0.94
N ASN A 33 -2.38 -0.57 -0.86
CA ASN A 33 -1.42 0.34 -1.47
C ASN A 33 -0.54 -0.43 -2.46
N ALA A 34 -0.10 0.26 -3.51
CA ALA A 34 0.82 -0.30 -4.50
C ALA A 34 1.81 0.77 -4.95
N ASP A 35 3.07 0.38 -5.08
CA ASP A 35 4.10 1.22 -5.67
C ASP A 35 4.09 1.03 -7.20
N ALA A 36 4.13 2.13 -7.95
CA ALA A 36 4.10 2.11 -9.40
C ALA A 36 5.22 2.96 -10.01
N PHE A 37 5.78 2.49 -11.12
CA PHE A 37 6.63 3.29 -11.98
C PHE A 37 5.79 3.89 -13.10
N ILE A 38 5.84 5.22 -13.22
CA ILE A 38 5.18 5.94 -14.31
C ILE A 38 6.23 6.22 -15.40
N PHE A 39 5.91 5.84 -16.63
CA PHE A 39 6.76 6.10 -17.78
C PHE A 39 6.13 7.19 -18.65
N TRP A 40 6.74 8.36 -18.68
CA TRP A 40 6.31 9.46 -19.54
C TRP A 40 6.56 9.12 -21.00
N GLN A 41 5.62 9.49 -21.88
CA GLN A 41 5.77 9.29 -23.32
C GLN A 41 7.03 9.98 -23.84
N ARG A 42 7.86 9.22 -24.56
CA ARG A 42 9.09 9.69 -25.20
C ARG A 42 9.03 9.51 -26.70
N LYS A 43 9.74 10.36 -27.45
CA LYS A 43 9.90 10.21 -28.91
C LYS A 43 11.20 9.51 -29.28
N GLU A 44 12.18 9.58 -28.39
CA GLU A 44 13.53 9.09 -28.58
C GLU A 44 13.56 7.56 -28.44
N PRO A 45 14.01 6.81 -29.47
CA PRO A 45 13.93 5.34 -29.48
C PRO A 45 14.72 4.67 -28.34
N ASP A 46 15.86 5.24 -27.95
CA ASP A 46 16.69 4.76 -26.85
C ASP A 46 15.98 4.89 -25.50
N LEU A 47 15.29 6.01 -25.26
CA LEU A 47 14.50 6.20 -24.05
C LEU A 47 13.29 5.27 -24.01
N GLN A 48 12.62 5.03 -25.14
CA GLN A 48 11.52 4.05 -25.22
C GLN A 48 12.02 2.63 -24.92
N ALA A 49 13.18 2.25 -25.47
CA ALA A 49 13.80 0.97 -25.20
C ALA A 49 14.17 0.82 -23.71
N GLY A 50 14.74 1.86 -23.10
CA GLY A 50 15.05 1.87 -21.66
C GLY A 50 13.83 1.74 -20.76
N GLN A 51 12.73 2.47 -21.06
CA GLN A 51 11.47 2.36 -20.32
C GLN A 51 10.87 0.95 -20.44
N THR A 52 10.92 0.37 -21.63
CA THR A 52 10.42 -1.01 -21.88
C THR A 52 11.25 -2.03 -21.10
N LEU A 53 12.57 -1.91 -21.13
CA LEU A 53 13.46 -2.79 -20.36
C LEU A 53 13.19 -2.68 -18.85
N MET A 54 13.04 -1.46 -18.33
CA MET A 54 12.71 -1.25 -16.91
C MET A 54 11.35 -1.87 -16.55
N ALA A 55 10.33 -1.70 -17.39
CA ALA A 55 9.02 -2.31 -17.17
C ALA A 55 9.10 -3.85 -17.14
N GLN A 56 9.89 -4.45 -18.04
CA GLN A 56 10.13 -5.89 -18.07
C GLN A 56 10.84 -6.37 -16.80
N LEU A 57 11.89 -5.67 -16.36
CA LEU A 57 12.65 -6.03 -15.16
C LEU A 57 11.78 -5.93 -13.90
N VAL A 58 11.04 -4.83 -13.73
CA VAL A 58 10.16 -4.66 -12.56
C VAL A 58 9.09 -5.76 -12.49
N MET A 59 8.64 -6.26 -13.65
CA MET A 59 7.62 -7.32 -13.72
C MET A 59 8.22 -8.73 -13.86
N ASP A 60 9.53 -8.90 -13.81
CA ASP A 60 10.15 -10.23 -13.86
C ASP A 60 9.82 -11.02 -12.57
N PRO A 61 9.40 -12.30 -12.65
CA PRO A 61 9.03 -13.09 -11.47
C PRO A 61 10.14 -13.22 -10.42
N ALA A 62 11.40 -13.34 -10.84
CA ALA A 62 12.53 -13.47 -9.93
C ALA A 62 12.82 -12.12 -9.24
N ILE A 63 12.72 -11.01 -9.97
CA ILE A 63 12.86 -9.67 -9.39
C ILE A 63 11.71 -9.37 -8.41
N GLN A 64 10.46 -9.68 -8.77
CA GLN A 64 9.30 -9.56 -7.87
C GLN A 64 9.49 -10.37 -6.58
N THR A 65 9.94 -11.62 -6.71
CA THR A 65 10.23 -12.50 -5.56
C THR A 65 11.28 -11.88 -4.65
N MET A 66 12.44 -11.52 -5.20
CA MET A 66 13.54 -10.93 -4.45
C MET A 66 13.15 -9.60 -3.78
N TYR A 67 12.52 -8.68 -4.53
CA TYR A 67 12.11 -7.38 -4.02
C TYR A 67 11.09 -7.50 -2.88
N SER A 68 10.07 -8.34 -3.04
CA SER A 68 9.04 -8.51 -2.01
C SER A 68 9.56 -9.23 -0.76
N GLN A 69 10.49 -10.19 -0.91
CA GLN A 69 11.16 -10.82 0.24
C GLN A 69 11.99 -9.82 1.05
N ILE A 70 12.68 -8.89 0.38
CA ILE A 70 13.48 -7.83 1.03
C ILE A 70 12.59 -6.79 1.71
N THR A 71 11.62 -6.24 0.98
CA THR A 71 10.79 -5.13 1.47
C THR A 71 9.66 -5.59 2.40
N GLY A 72 9.37 -6.90 2.42
CA GLY A 72 8.23 -7.47 3.12
C GLY A 72 6.89 -6.99 2.57
N SER A 73 6.81 -6.69 1.27
CA SER A 73 5.55 -6.57 0.51
C SER A 73 5.11 -7.95 0.00
N ILE A 74 3.94 -8.04 -0.60
CA ILE A 74 3.57 -9.17 -1.46
C ILE A 74 3.82 -8.78 -2.93
N PRO A 75 4.14 -9.74 -3.82
CA PRO A 75 4.29 -9.46 -5.25
C PRO A 75 2.99 -8.91 -5.84
N VAL A 76 3.11 -7.99 -6.81
CA VAL A 76 1.94 -7.55 -7.60
C VAL A 76 1.49 -8.65 -8.57
N ARG A 77 2.43 -9.51 -8.97
CA ARG A 77 2.18 -10.70 -9.77
C ARG A 77 1.49 -11.76 -8.93
N THR A 78 0.34 -12.21 -9.40
CA THR A 78 -0.47 -13.24 -8.71
C THR A 78 -0.01 -14.67 -9.01
N ASP A 79 0.96 -14.84 -9.91
CA ASP A 79 1.53 -16.14 -10.32
C ASP A 79 2.87 -16.47 -9.66
N VAL A 80 3.36 -15.64 -8.73
CA VAL A 80 4.56 -15.92 -7.95
C VAL A 80 4.27 -16.96 -6.88
N ASP A 81 5.10 -18.01 -6.81
CA ASP A 81 4.99 -19.03 -5.77
C ASP A 81 5.50 -18.50 -4.40
N LEU A 82 4.62 -18.56 -3.41
CA LEU A 82 4.87 -18.11 -2.03
C LEU A 82 5.23 -19.26 -1.07
N SER A 83 5.40 -20.48 -1.58
CA SER A 83 5.69 -21.69 -0.79
C SER A 83 7.12 -21.74 -0.22
N GLY A 84 8.07 -21.05 -0.86
CA GLY A 84 9.48 -21.07 -0.49
C GLY A 84 9.78 -20.44 0.89
N GLU A 85 10.92 -20.83 1.47
CA GLU A 85 11.37 -20.41 2.79
C GLU A 85 11.67 -18.90 2.91
N GLY A 86 11.93 -18.22 1.79
CA GLY A 86 12.16 -16.78 1.77
C GLY A 86 10.93 -15.93 2.10
N TRP A 87 9.73 -16.54 2.09
CA TRP A 87 8.47 -15.87 2.40
C TRP A 87 8.10 -16.04 3.87
N SER A 88 7.66 -14.95 4.51
CA SER A 88 7.11 -15.02 5.87
C SER A 88 5.67 -15.52 5.86
N ASP A 89 5.21 -16.06 6.99
CA ASP A 89 3.79 -16.40 7.17
C ASP A 89 2.89 -15.17 7.14
N GLY A 90 3.43 -14.00 7.48
CA GLY A 90 2.75 -12.72 7.30
C GLY A 90 2.46 -12.45 5.84
N GLN A 91 3.46 -12.56 4.96
CA GLN A 91 3.30 -12.34 3.51
C GLN A 91 2.33 -13.35 2.89
N ARG A 92 2.43 -14.63 3.26
CA ARG A 92 1.49 -15.67 2.81
C ARG A 92 0.04 -15.34 3.21
N ARG A 93 -0.18 -14.98 4.48
CA ARG A 93 -1.51 -14.58 4.97
C ARG A 93 -2.01 -13.30 4.30
N THR A 94 -1.15 -12.30 4.09
CA THR A 94 -1.51 -11.07 3.39
C THR A 94 -1.92 -11.33 1.94
N ALA A 95 -1.20 -12.19 1.22
CA ALA A 95 -1.57 -12.56 -0.15
C ALA A 95 -2.92 -13.29 -0.23
N ALA A 96 -3.18 -14.22 0.70
CA ALA A 96 -4.48 -14.88 0.84
C ALA A 96 -5.59 -13.87 1.18
N ALA A 97 -5.35 -12.98 2.14
CA ALA A 97 -6.30 -11.95 2.55
C ALA A 97 -6.65 -10.99 1.41
N LEU A 98 -5.69 -10.62 0.55
CA LEU A 98 -5.96 -9.82 -0.64
C LEU A 98 -6.90 -10.56 -1.59
N LYS A 99 -6.65 -11.85 -1.85
CA LYS A 99 -7.52 -12.69 -2.70
C LYS A 99 -8.95 -12.76 -2.14
N ASP A 100 -9.10 -12.99 -0.85
CA ASP A 100 -10.40 -13.06 -0.18
C ASP A 100 -11.14 -11.71 -0.19
N ALA A 101 -10.41 -10.61 0.02
CA ALA A 101 -10.95 -9.26 -0.06
C ALA A 101 -11.40 -8.91 -1.49
N ILE A 102 -10.64 -9.29 -2.53
CA ILE A 102 -11.06 -9.12 -3.93
C ILE A 102 -12.34 -9.91 -4.19
N ALA A 103 -12.39 -11.19 -3.81
CA ALA A 103 -13.55 -12.06 -4.02
C ALA A 103 -14.81 -11.57 -3.29
N SER A 104 -14.65 -10.85 -2.18
CA SER A 104 -15.75 -10.30 -1.39
C SER A 104 -16.05 -8.82 -1.65
N ASN A 105 -15.38 -8.20 -2.63
CA ASN A 105 -15.47 -6.77 -2.94
C ASN A 105 -15.14 -5.87 -1.73
N GLN A 106 -14.06 -6.20 -1.03
CA GLN A 106 -13.54 -5.53 0.16
C GLN A 106 -12.05 -5.17 0.05
N ALA A 107 -11.48 -5.25 -1.16
CA ALA A 107 -10.20 -4.61 -1.46
C ALA A 107 -10.46 -3.13 -1.74
N VAL A 108 -10.06 -2.27 -0.81
CA VAL A 108 -10.29 -0.82 -0.86
C VAL A 108 -8.97 -0.08 -1.01
N LEU A 109 -8.99 1.02 -1.75
CA LEU A 109 -7.80 1.80 -2.05
C LEU A 109 -7.41 2.68 -0.86
N SER A 110 -6.11 2.72 -0.54
CA SER A 110 -5.61 3.52 0.58
C SER A 110 -5.69 5.02 0.32
N LEU A 111 -6.32 5.75 1.25
CA LEU A 111 -6.33 7.21 1.25
C LEU A 111 -4.93 7.76 1.54
N ALA A 112 -4.29 7.31 2.61
CA ALA A 112 -3.00 7.85 3.06
C ALA A 112 -1.82 7.61 2.08
N HIS A 113 -2.01 6.73 1.09
CA HIS A 113 -0.98 6.38 0.10
C HIS A 113 -1.38 6.76 -1.33
N ASN A 114 -2.22 7.79 -1.49
CA ASN A 114 -2.60 8.36 -2.80
C ASN A 114 -3.22 7.35 -3.78
N MET A 115 -3.90 6.30 -3.30
CA MET A 115 -4.53 5.30 -4.16
C MET A 115 -5.99 5.62 -4.45
N ALA A 116 -6.71 6.18 -3.48
CA ALA A 116 -8.15 6.41 -3.59
C ALA A 116 -8.54 7.78 -4.19
N GLN A 117 -7.59 8.73 -4.23
CA GLN A 117 -7.83 10.11 -4.63
C GLN A 117 -6.53 10.80 -5.06
N GLU A 118 -6.67 11.97 -5.68
CA GLU A 118 -5.53 12.79 -6.10
C GLU A 118 -4.69 13.30 -4.91
N ASN A 119 -3.43 13.65 -5.19
CA ASN A 119 -2.49 14.06 -4.15
C ASN A 119 -2.93 15.33 -3.41
N GLY A 120 -3.51 16.31 -4.11
CA GLY A 120 -4.01 17.55 -3.50
C GLY A 120 -5.10 17.28 -2.46
N MET A 121 -6.09 16.47 -2.82
CA MET A 121 -7.14 15.99 -1.92
C MET A 121 -6.54 15.26 -0.71
N THR A 122 -5.55 14.39 -0.95
CA THR A 122 -4.89 13.63 0.12
C THR A 122 -4.22 14.55 1.14
N ALA A 123 -3.48 15.54 0.67
CA ALA A 123 -2.81 16.52 1.52
C ALA A 123 -3.81 17.31 2.38
N ALA A 124 -4.88 17.82 1.76
CA ALA A 124 -5.92 18.57 2.47
C ALA A 124 -6.59 17.73 3.57
N MET A 125 -6.88 16.45 3.30
CA MET A 125 -7.45 15.54 4.29
C MET A 125 -6.44 15.25 5.42
N ILE A 126 -5.17 15.00 5.11
CA ILE A 126 -4.13 14.72 6.10
C ILE A 126 -3.92 15.91 7.04
N ASP A 127 -3.97 17.15 6.53
CA ASP A 127 -3.82 18.35 7.36
C ASP A 127 -4.92 18.44 8.42
N VAL A 128 -6.18 18.26 8.03
CA VAL A 128 -7.32 18.27 8.97
C VAL A 128 -7.21 17.13 9.99
N ILE A 129 -6.89 15.92 9.53
CA ILE A 129 -6.76 14.75 10.41
C ILE A 129 -5.62 14.95 11.41
N THR A 130 -4.49 15.50 10.95
CA THR A 130 -3.33 15.77 11.81
C THR A 130 -3.65 16.84 12.86
N GLU A 131 -4.31 17.93 12.47
CA GLU A 131 -4.74 18.97 13.40
C GLU A 131 -5.68 18.38 14.46
N TYR A 132 -6.68 17.60 14.05
CA TYR A 132 -7.61 16.94 14.97
C TYR A 132 -6.91 16.02 15.97
N VAL A 133 -5.97 15.19 15.51
CA VAL A 133 -5.22 14.27 16.38
C VAL A 133 -4.31 15.02 17.37
N LYS A 134 -3.74 16.16 16.97
CA LYS A 134 -2.80 16.93 17.80
C LYS A 134 -3.49 17.95 18.71
N ASN A 135 -4.62 18.50 18.30
CA ASN A 135 -5.34 19.55 19.01
C ASN A 135 -6.57 18.99 19.74
N LYS A 136 -6.40 18.71 21.03
CA LYS A 136 -7.45 18.16 21.92
C LYS A 136 -8.67 19.08 22.12
N THR A 137 -8.61 20.33 21.64
CA THR A 137 -9.74 21.27 21.75
C THR A 137 -10.73 21.13 20.59
N ILE A 138 -10.33 20.51 19.47
CA ILE A 138 -11.21 20.28 18.33
C ILE A 138 -12.10 19.08 18.64
N LYS A 139 -13.42 19.30 18.62
CA LYS A 139 -14.39 18.22 18.81
C LYS A 139 -14.52 17.36 17.54
N PRO A 140 -14.86 16.06 17.67
CA PRO A 140 -15.05 15.19 16.51
C PRO A 140 -16.03 15.75 15.45
N GLU A 141 -17.12 16.38 15.89
CA GLU A 141 -18.12 16.96 14.98
C GLU A 141 -17.54 18.14 14.19
N GLN A 142 -16.69 18.94 14.82
CA GLN A 142 -16.00 20.06 14.15
C GLN A 142 -14.96 19.55 13.16
N ALA A 143 -14.20 18.51 13.52
CA ALA A 143 -13.23 17.89 12.61
C ALA A 143 -13.92 17.26 11.40
N ALA A 144 -15.09 16.63 11.58
CA ALA A 144 -15.86 16.06 10.48
C ALA A 144 -16.33 17.13 9.48
N ILE A 145 -16.81 18.28 9.97
CA ILE A 145 -17.19 19.43 9.13
C ILE A 145 -15.98 19.93 8.34
N ARG A 146 -14.85 20.20 9.03
CA ARG A 146 -13.61 20.66 8.39
C ARG A 146 -13.09 19.68 7.35
N LEU A 147 -13.20 18.38 7.61
CA LEU A 147 -12.78 17.35 6.66
C LEU A 147 -13.65 17.36 5.41
N ALA A 148 -14.96 17.52 5.56
CA ALA A 148 -15.87 17.64 4.42
C ALA A 148 -15.58 18.90 3.58
N GLU A 149 -15.30 20.04 4.24
CA GLU A 149 -14.91 21.29 3.57
C GLU A 149 -13.57 21.18 2.84
N ALA A 150 -12.58 20.51 3.45
CA ALA A 150 -11.29 20.24 2.82
C ALA A 150 -11.42 19.34 1.58
N VAL A 151 -12.32 18.35 1.64
CA VAL A 151 -12.61 17.51 0.48
C VAL A 151 -13.28 18.30 -0.64
N GLU A 152 -14.31 19.09 -0.31
CA GLU A 152 -15.05 19.85 -1.33
C GLU A 152 -14.19 20.93 -1.99
N SER A 153 -13.31 21.58 -1.24
CA SER A 153 -12.39 22.59 -1.78
C SER A 153 -11.24 22.03 -2.62
N SER A 154 -11.03 20.71 -2.58
CA SER A 154 -9.96 20.01 -3.31
C SER A 154 -10.46 19.28 -4.57
N ARG A 155 -11.75 19.41 -4.92
CA ARG A 155 -12.34 18.93 -6.18
C ARG A 155 -12.14 19.92 -7.31
#